data_AF-S9SQ93-F1
#
_entry.id   AF-S9SQ93-F1
#
_cell.length_a   1.000
_cell.length_b   1.000
_cell.length_c   1.000
_cell.angle_alpha   90.00
_cell.angle_beta   90.00
_cell.angle_gamma   90.00
#
_symmetry.space_group_name_H-M   'P 1'
#
loop_
_entity.id
_entity.type
_entity.pdbx_description
1 polymer ?
#
loop_
_entity_poly.entity_id
_entity_poly.type
_entity_poly.pdbx_seq_one_letter_code
_entity_poly.pdbx_strand_id
1 'polypeptide(L)'
;MGNYSIKDHKGNQDKLSIEMEIETRKAYKNISRVKGQMVPVIDWRISLFINGDKLDEEEVFVEEEFFKSLLTPGRYPMFTCTCGIFVCGGYYVEVIHEDKFVIWLTEQTPFEDRSVKSSNTFIFSWDHIINFSEELVQKFQYLKSLMNTNDIDFSFDVDRYTGIIKEIVERKVNNNC
;
A
#
# COMPACT_ATOMS: atom_id res chain seq x y z
N MET A 1 -6.39 -19.95 25.21
CA MET A 1 -6.05 -18.55 25.56
C MET A 1 -4.55 -18.47 25.72
N GLY A 2 -3.84 -18.15 24.64
CA GLY A 2 -2.39 -17.94 24.66
C GLY A 2 -2.11 -16.48 24.96
N ASN A 3 -1.38 -16.23 26.05
CA ASN A 3 -0.89 -14.89 26.39
C ASN A 3 0.24 -14.51 25.43
N TYR A 4 -0.03 -13.62 24.48
CA TYR A 4 1.01 -12.94 23.73
C TYR A 4 1.67 -11.92 24.67
N SER A 5 2.82 -12.31 25.21
CA SER A 5 3.69 -11.42 25.97
C SER A 5 4.34 -10.45 24.99
N ILE A 6 3.77 -9.25 24.86
CA ILE A 6 4.38 -8.12 24.15
C ILE A 6 5.63 -7.75 24.97
N LYS A 7 6.78 -8.31 24.56
CA LYS A 7 8.07 -7.91 25.12
C LYS A 7 8.29 -6.45 24.74
N ASP A 8 8.73 -5.68 25.73
CA ASP A 8 9.20 -4.30 25.67
C ASP A 8 10.07 -4.06 24.41
N HIS A 9 9.46 -3.61 23.30
CA HIS A 9 10.16 -3.26 22.05
C HIS A 9 10.77 -1.85 22.18
N LYS A 10 11.70 -1.69 23.13
CA LYS A 10 12.65 -0.57 23.12
C LYS A 10 13.72 -0.88 22.08
N GLY A 11 13.54 -0.40 20.84
CA GLY A 11 14.58 -0.58 19.83
C GLY A 11 14.31 0.05 18.48
N ASN A 12 13.68 -0.68 17.57
CA ASN A 12 13.55 -0.26 16.18
C ASN A 12 12.09 -0.32 15.77
N GLN A 13 11.49 0.86 15.58
CA GLN A 13 10.29 0.96 14.76
C GLN A 13 10.68 0.57 13.33
N ASP A 14 9.84 -0.25 12.70
CA ASP A 14 10.00 -0.60 11.31
C ASP A 14 9.69 0.60 10.42
N LYS A 15 10.27 0.60 9.21
CA LYS A 15 10.06 1.64 8.20
C LYS A 15 9.41 1.03 6.97
N LEU A 16 8.18 1.43 6.70
CA LEU A 16 7.49 1.18 5.44
C LEU A 16 7.85 2.27 4.41
N SER A 17 8.27 1.88 3.22
CA SER A 17 8.53 2.82 2.11
C SER A 17 7.98 2.29 0.78
N ILE A 18 7.80 3.20 -0.17
CA ILE A 18 7.19 2.91 -1.47
C ILE A 18 8.03 3.43 -2.63
N GLU A 19 8.14 2.62 -3.68
CA GLU A 19 8.60 3.03 -4.99
C GLU A 19 7.45 2.87 -6.01
N MET A 20 7.29 3.84 -6.91
CA MET A 20 6.33 3.76 -8.01
C MET A 20 7.07 3.95 -9.32
N GLU A 21 7.08 2.91 -10.13
CA GLU A 21 7.60 2.93 -11.49
C GLU A 21 6.47 3.31 -12.45
N ILE A 22 6.75 4.22 -13.39
CA ILE A 22 5.80 4.67 -14.40
C ILE A 22 6.53 4.74 -15.75
N GLU A 23 6.04 3.98 -16.73
CA GLU A 23 6.53 4.00 -18.11
C GLU A 23 5.43 4.51 -19.03
N THR A 24 5.73 5.57 -19.80
CA THR A 24 4.84 6.04 -20.86
C THR A 24 5.39 5.61 -22.21
N ARG A 25 4.64 4.78 -22.92
CA ARG A 25 4.98 4.34 -24.29
C ARG A 25 3.83 4.63 -25.25
N LYS A 26 4.11 4.57 -26.54
CA LYS A 26 3.06 4.62 -27.57
C LYS A 26 2.83 3.22 -28.11
N ALA A 27 1.58 2.78 -28.12
CA ALA A 27 1.18 1.51 -28.69
C ALA A 27 0.23 1.74 -29.87
N TYR A 28 0.38 0.95 -30.93
CA TYR A 28 -0.57 0.96 -32.03
C TYR A 28 -1.83 0.19 -31.60
N LYS A 29 -2.97 0.87 -31.53
CA LYS A 29 -4.27 0.23 -31.28
C LYS A 29 -5.17 0.36 -32.50
N ASN A 30 -5.79 -0.76 -32.88
CA ASN A 30 -6.84 -0.79 -33.89
C ASN A 30 -8.14 -0.25 -33.28
N ILE A 31 -8.57 0.92 -33.71
CA ILE A 31 -9.84 1.54 -33.28
C ILE A 31 -10.99 1.00 -34.17
N SER A 32 -10.67 0.53 -35.38
CA SER A 32 -11.58 -0.21 -36.25
C SER A 32 -10.83 -1.21 -37.13
N ARG A 33 -11.55 -2.02 -37.90
CA ARG A 33 -10.98 -2.97 -38.89
C ARG A 33 -10.00 -2.36 -39.90
N VAL A 34 -10.09 -1.05 -40.14
CA VAL A 34 -9.30 -0.33 -41.18
C VAL A 34 -8.58 0.91 -40.67
N LYS A 35 -8.68 1.23 -39.36
CA LYS A 35 -7.99 2.37 -38.75
C LYS A 35 -7.37 1.95 -37.43
N GLY A 36 -6.05 2.10 -37.35
CA GLY A 36 -5.33 2.12 -36.10
C GLY A 36 -4.60 3.43 -35.91
N GLN A 37 -4.32 3.73 -34.64
CA GLN A 37 -3.66 4.96 -34.22
C GLN A 37 -2.63 4.61 -33.15
N MET A 38 -1.55 5.38 -33.10
CA MET A 38 -0.62 5.37 -31.97
C MET A 38 -1.30 6.07 -30.81
N VAL A 39 -1.60 5.32 -29.75
CA VAL A 39 -2.18 5.85 -28.51
C VAL A 39 -1.14 5.76 -27.39
N PRO A 40 -1.15 6.71 -26.44
CA PRO A 40 -0.35 6.56 -25.23
C PRO A 40 -0.84 5.37 -24.41
N VAL A 41 0.11 4.63 -23.83
CA VAL A 41 -0.12 3.60 -22.82
C VAL A 41 0.80 3.96 -21.66
N ILE A 42 0.23 4.03 -20.47
CA ILE A 42 0.95 4.30 -19.24
C ILE A 42 0.91 3.01 -18.43
N ASP A 43 2.05 2.33 -18.37
CA ASP A 43 2.26 1.16 -17.52
C ASP A 43 2.83 1.66 -16.19
N TRP A 44 2.36 1.13 -15.06
CA TRP A 44 2.83 1.54 -13.73
C TRP A 44 2.84 0.37 -12.75
N ARG A 45 3.71 0.44 -11.75
CA ARG A 45 3.84 -0.57 -10.68
C ARG A 45 4.18 0.09 -9.36
N ILE A 46 3.66 -0.47 -8.26
CA ILE A 46 4.06 -0.12 -6.89
C ILE A 46 4.90 -1.26 -6.32
N SER A 47 6.02 -0.89 -5.72
CA SER A 47 6.87 -1.77 -4.89
C SER A 47 6.90 -1.23 -3.47
N LEU A 48 6.67 -2.11 -2.50
CA LEU A 48 6.75 -1.78 -1.08
C LEU A 48 8.00 -2.39 -0.45
N PHE A 49 8.50 -1.72 0.59
CA PHE A 49 9.66 -2.17 1.33
C PHE A 49 9.42 -2.01 2.82
N ILE A 50 9.86 -2.98 3.61
CA ILE A 50 9.95 -2.86 5.06
C ILE A 50 11.42 -2.93 5.44
N ASN A 51 11.91 -1.89 6.10
CA ASN A 51 13.32 -1.74 6.49
C ASN A 51 14.33 -1.81 5.33
N GLY A 52 13.88 -1.52 4.11
CA GLY A 52 14.69 -1.61 2.89
C GLY A 52 14.61 -2.96 2.18
N ASP A 53 14.00 -3.98 2.80
CA ASP A 53 13.75 -5.27 2.16
C ASP A 53 12.45 -5.21 1.36
N LYS A 54 12.52 -5.60 0.09
CA LYS A 54 11.41 -5.53 -0.87
C LYS A 54 10.37 -6.60 -0.55
N LEU A 55 9.10 -6.20 -0.57
CA LEU A 55 7.98 -7.14 -0.45
C LEU A 55 7.79 -7.92 -1.76
N ASP A 56 7.27 -9.14 -1.61
CA ASP A 56 7.06 -10.08 -2.71
C ASP A 56 6.27 -9.44 -3.85
N GLU A 57 6.87 -9.43 -5.02
CA GLU A 57 6.41 -8.64 -6.15
C GLU A 57 5.30 -9.35 -6.96
N GLU A 58 5.10 -10.64 -6.70
CA GLU A 58 3.95 -11.43 -7.17
C GLU A 58 2.67 -11.08 -6.39
N GLU A 59 2.83 -10.38 -5.26
CA GLU A 59 1.76 -9.93 -4.38
C GLU A 59 1.49 -8.43 -4.57
N VAL A 60 0.38 -8.12 -5.25
CA VAL A 60 -0.07 -6.77 -5.56
C VAL A 60 -0.67 -6.11 -4.32
N PHE A 61 -0.11 -4.97 -3.95
CA PHE A 61 -0.63 -4.14 -2.88
C PHE A 61 -2.00 -3.54 -3.22
N VAL A 62 -2.97 -3.74 -2.32
CA VAL A 62 -4.35 -3.23 -2.43
C VAL A 62 -4.47 -1.99 -1.55
N GLU A 63 -4.34 -0.82 -2.15
CA GLU A 63 -4.28 0.44 -1.41
C GLU A 63 -5.59 0.75 -0.67
N GLU A 64 -6.74 0.35 -1.22
CA GLU A 64 -8.03 0.59 -0.57
C GLU A 64 -8.13 -0.16 0.78
N GLU A 65 -7.63 -1.39 0.83
CA GLU A 65 -7.61 -2.22 2.05
C GLU A 65 -6.60 -1.69 3.06
N PHE A 66 -5.46 -1.17 2.60
CA PHE A 66 -4.54 -0.43 3.44
C PHE A 66 -5.23 0.77 4.11
N PHE A 67 -5.87 1.66 3.34
CA PHE A 67 -6.53 2.84 3.92
C PHE A 67 -7.70 2.48 4.84
N LYS A 68 -8.49 1.44 4.51
CA LYS A 68 -9.53 0.91 5.42
C LYS A 68 -8.94 0.46 6.75
N SER A 69 -7.79 -0.19 6.73
CA SER A 69 -7.13 -0.70 7.94
C SER A 69 -6.63 0.39 8.90
N LEU A 70 -6.47 1.61 8.41
CA LEU A 70 -6.05 2.73 9.26
C LEU A 70 -7.22 3.28 10.10
N LEU A 71 -8.48 3.03 9.70
CA LEU A 71 -9.65 3.50 10.42
C LEU A 71 -10.06 2.58 11.58
N THR A 72 -9.85 1.28 11.41
CA THR A 72 -10.23 0.25 12.38
C THR A 72 -9.20 -0.89 12.39
N PRO A 73 -8.83 -1.43 13.57
CA PRO A 73 -8.02 -2.63 13.63
C PRO A 73 -8.81 -3.84 13.11
N GLY A 74 -8.11 -4.84 12.55
CA GLY A 74 -8.74 -6.00 11.94
C GLY A 74 -7.84 -6.73 10.96
N ARG A 75 -8.40 -7.71 10.25
CA ARG A 75 -7.69 -8.53 9.26
C ARG A 75 -8.05 -8.09 7.85
N TYR A 76 -7.07 -7.64 7.06
CA TYR A 76 -7.26 -7.01 5.77
C TYR A 76 -6.51 -7.74 4.65
N PRO A 77 -7.14 -7.97 3.48
CA PRO A 77 -6.48 -8.54 2.31
C PRO A 77 -5.66 -7.45 1.58
N MET A 78 -4.59 -6.97 2.22
CA MET A 78 -3.76 -5.88 1.67
C MET A 78 -2.90 -6.30 0.49
N PHE A 79 -2.78 -7.60 0.23
CA PHE A 79 -1.96 -8.15 -0.83
C PHE A 79 -2.74 -9.23 -1.58
N THR A 80 -2.77 -9.14 -2.90
CA THR A 80 -3.48 -10.08 -3.79
C THR A 80 -2.59 -10.53 -4.93
N CYS A 81 -2.87 -11.70 -5.50
CA CYS A 81 -2.20 -12.13 -6.73
C CYS A 81 -2.34 -11.11 -7.88
N THR A 82 -1.34 -11.03 -8.75
CA THR A 82 -1.33 -10.21 -9.99
C THR A 82 -2.53 -10.45 -10.93
N CYS A 83 -3.21 -11.59 -10.83
CA CYS A 83 -4.45 -11.84 -11.57
C CYS A 83 -5.68 -11.10 -11.00
N GLY A 84 -5.54 -10.40 -9.88
CA GLY A 84 -6.62 -9.66 -9.20
C GLY A 84 -7.61 -10.54 -8.43
N ILE A 85 -7.39 -11.85 -8.37
CA ILE A 85 -8.23 -12.80 -7.64
C ILE A 85 -7.49 -13.20 -6.36
N PHE A 86 -7.99 -12.73 -5.21
CA PHE A 86 -7.39 -12.98 -3.89
C PHE A 86 -7.25 -14.47 -3.52
N VAL A 87 -8.06 -15.35 -4.12
CA VAL A 87 -7.97 -16.82 -3.89
C VAL A 87 -6.83 -17.47 -4.69
N CYS A 88 -6.24 -16.76 -5.64
CA CYS A 88 -5.14 -17.25 -6.49
C CYS A 88 -3.74 -16.97 -5.91
N GLY A 89 -3.68 -16.27 -4.77
CA GLY A 89 -2.48 -15.72 -4.15
C GLY A 89 -2.84 -14.43 -3.44
N GLY A 90 -2.00 -13.97 -2.53
CA GLY A 90 -2.36 -12.93 -1.57
C GLY A 90 -2.17 -13.41 -0.15
N TYR A 91 -2.07 -12.44 0.75
CA TYR A 91 -2.08 -12.71 2.17
C TYR A 91 -2.81 -11.61 2.92
N TYR A 92 -3.32 -12.00 4.10
CA TYR A 92 -3.91 -11.06 5.02
C TYR A 92 -2.85 -10.44 5.91
N VAL A 93 -3.08 -9.17 6.22
CA VAL A 93 -2.38 -8.45 7.28
C VAL A 93 -3.37 -8.23 8.42
N GLU A 94 -3.04 -8.74 9.60
CA GLU A 94 -3.75 -8.35 10.83
C GLU A 94 -3.14 -7.04 11.34
N VAL A 95 -3.99 -6.02 11.44
CA VAL A 95 -3.64 -4.66 11.84
C VAL A 95 -4.15 -4.42 13.25
N ILE A 96 -3.22 -4.08 14.13
CA ILE A 96 -3.50 -3.73 15.52
C ILE A 96 -3.13 -2.26 15.71
N HIS A 97 -4.05 -1.51 16.31
CA HIS A 97 -3.83 -0.10 16.66
C HIS A 97 -3.47 -0.01 18.13
N GLU A 98 -2.30 0.56 18.40
CA GLU A 98 -1.84 0.96 19.72
C GLU A 98 -1.70 2.49 19.76
N ASP A 99 -1.66 3.09 20.95
CA ASP A 99 -1.65 4.56 21.12
C ASP A 99 -0.60 5.27 20.26
N LYS A 100 0.58 4.66 20.11
CA LYS A 100 1.72 5.22 19.38
C LYS A 100 2.06 4.47 18.10
N PHE A 101 1.47 3.29 17.90
CA PHE A 101 1.94 2.35 16.89
C PHE A 101 0.80 1.73 16.09
N VAL A 102 1.13 1.38 14.85
CA VAL A 102 0.37 0.45 14.03
C VAL A 102 1.22 -0.81 13.89
N ILE A 103 0.64 -1.95 14.28
CA ILE A 103 1.32 -3.23 14.19
C ILE A 103 0.71 -4.03 13.05
N TRP A 104 1.55 -4.58 12.19
CA TRP A 104 1.18 -5.53 11.16
C TRP A 104 1.66 -6.91 11.55
N LEU A 105 0.74 -7.87 11.59
CA LEU A 105 1.04 -9.29 11.71
C LEU A 105 0.73 -9.98 10.39
N THR A 106 1.68 -10.79 9.91
CA THR A 106 1.58 -11.55 8.66
C THR A 106 1.71 -13.04 8.95
N GLU A 107 0.98 -13.88 8.21
CA GLU A 107 1.03 -15.35 8.42
C GLU A 107 2.28 -15.98 7.78
N GLN A 108 2.84 -15.32 6.77
CA GLN A 108 4.00 -15.76 6.01
C GLN A 108 5.00 -14.61 5.85
N THR A 109 6.25 -14.93 5.49
CA THR A 109 7.23 -13.89 5.17
C THR A 109 6.73 -13.06 3.99
N PRO A 110 6.63 -11.73 4.12
CA PRO A 110 6.13 -10.88 3.04
C PRO A 110 7.23 -10.51 2.05
N PHE A 111 8.48 -10.94 2.28
CA PHE A 111 9.65 -10.53 1.50
C PHE A 111 9.87 -11.41 0.26
N GLU A 112 10.32 -10.76 -0.81
CA GLU A 112 10.75 -11.42 -2.05
C GLU A 112 11.95 -12.34 -1.78
N ASP A 113 12.97 -11.83 -1.07
CA ASP A 113 14.10 -12.64 -0.61
C ASP A 113 13.70 -13.47 0.62
N ARG A 114 13.49 -14.78 0.41
CA ARG A 114 13.14 -15.75 1.46
C ARG A 114 14.26 -15.97 2.48
N SER A 115 15.47 -15.47 2.24
CA SER A 115 16.57 -15.50 3.21
C SER A 115 16.47 -14.42 4.30
N VAL A 116 15.65 -13.38 4.07
CA VAL A 116 15.37 -12.33 5.05
C VAL A 116 14.65 -12.94 6.26
N LYS A 117 15.30 -12.85 7.42
CA LYS A 117 14.73 -13.36 8.68
C LYS A 117 13.73 -12.35 9.23
N SER A 118 12.48 -12.75 9.32
CA SER A 118 11.38 -11.94 9.84
C SER A 118 10.68 -12.61 11.01
N SER A 119 10.24 -11.82 11.98
CA SER A 119 9.27 -12.23 13.00
C SER A 119 7.83 -12.24 12.47
N ASN A 120 7.62 -11.75 11.24
CA ASN A 120 6.32 -11.48 10.62
C ASN A 120 5.44 -10.52 11.46
N THR A 121 6.08 -9.75 12.33
CA THR A 121 5.49 -8.71 13.17
C THR A 121 6.25 -7.42 12.90
N PHE A 122 5.56 -6.41 12.40
CA PHE A 122 6.13 -5.13 12.04
C PHE A 122 5.44 -4.01 12.81
N ILE A 123 6.22 -3.12 13.42
CA ILE A 123 5.75 -2.08 14.34
C ILE A 123 6.12 -0.72 13.76
N PHE A 124 5.13 -0.02 13.24
CA PHE A 124 5.30 1.32 12.68
C PHE A 124 4.80 2.37 13.68
N SER A 125 5.43 3.54 13.75
CA SER A 125 4.79 4.67 14.44
C SER A 125 3.65 5.24 13.61
N TRP A 126 2.64 5.79 14.29
CA TRP A 126 1.56 6.50 13.58
C TRP A 126 2.08 7.66 12.71
N ASP A 127 3.09 8.40 13.18
CA ASP A 127 3.68 9.49 12.38
C ASP A 127 4.32 8.95 11.09
N HIS A 128 4.99 7.80 11.17
CA HIS A 128 5.55 7.14 10.00
C HIS A 128 4.44 6.70 9.02
N ILE A 129 3.38 6.07 9.52
CA ILE A 129 2.26 5.61 8.68
C ILE A 129 1.52 6.78 8.03
N ILE A 130 1.32 7.89 8.74
CA ILE A 130 0.72 9.11 8.18
C ILE A 130 1.58 9.65 7.04
N ASN A 131 2.90 9.83 7.27
CA ASN A 131 3.81 10.32 6.24
C ASN A 131 3.85 9.39 5.02
N PHE A 132 3.90 8.08 5.23
CA PHE A 132 3.82 7.09 4.15
C PHE A 132 2.51 7.21 3.37
N SER A 133 1.37 7.40 4.07
CA SER A 133 0.06 7.53 3.45
C SER A 133 -0.05 8.80 2.61
N GLU A 134 0.51 9.91 3.09
CA GLU A 134 0.61 11.16 2.33
C GLU A 134 1.49 11.00 1.09
N GLU A 135 2.65 10.35 1.21
CA GLU A 135 3.51 10.05 0.07
C GLU A 135 2.78 9.20 -0.99
N LEU A 136 2.08 8.15 -0.55
CA LEU A 136 1.29 7.28 -1.41
C LEU A 136 0.21 8.07 -2.18
N VAL A 137 -0.54 8.93 -1.47
CA VAL A 137 -1.55 9.81 -2.09
C VAL A 137 -0.93 10.75 -3.12
N GLN A 138 0.23 11.35 -2.83
CA GLN A 138 0.93 12.22 -3.78
C GLN A 138 1.36 11.46 -5.04
N LYS A 139 1.85 10.23 -4.92
CA LYS A 139 2.19 9.40 -6.09
C LYS A 139 0.95 9.07 -6.93
N PHE A 140 -0.19 8.76 -6.31
CA PHE A 140 -1.46 8.56 -7.03
C PHE A 140 -1.98 9.83 -7.71
N GLN A 141 -1.84 10.99 -7.08
CA GLN A 141 -2.17 12.28 -7.70
C GLN A 141 -1.31 12.54 -8.94
N TYR A 142 -0.01 12.26 -8.86
CA TYR A 142 0.90 12.38 -10.00
C TYR A 142 0.51 11.44 -11.14
N LEU A 143 0.23 10.16 -10.84
CA LEU A 143 -0.23 9.19 -11.84
C LEU A 143 -1.56 9.62 -12.49
N LYS A 144 -2.53 10.09 -11.69
CA LYS A 144 -3.81 10.62 -12.20
C LYS A 144 -3.59 11.82 -13.12
N SER A 145 -2.67 12.73 -12.78
CA SER A 145 -2.30 13.87 -13.64
C SER A 145 -1.72 13.41 -14.98
N LEU A 146 -0.85 12.39 -14.97
CA LEU A 146 -0.28 11.82 -16.20
C LEU A 146 -1.34 11.16 -17.08
N MET A 147 -2.27 10.40 -16.48
CA MET A 147 -3.38 9.74 -17.18
C MET A 147 -4.31 10.79 -17.82
N ASN A 148 -4.72 11.80 -17.07
CA ASN A 148 -5.54 12.91 -17.57
C ASN A 148 -4.88 13.66 -18.74
N THR A 149 -3.57 13.90 -18.66
CA THR A 149 -2.80 14.57 -19.74
C THR A 149 -2.79 13.76 -21.04
N ASN A 150 -2.98 12.44 -20.95
CA ASN A 150 -3.00 11.53 -22.08
C ASN A 150 -4.43 11.10 -22.47
N ASP A 151 -5.46 11.77 -21.94
CA ASP A 151 -6.88 11.45 -22.14
C ASP A 151 -7.22 9.97 -21.81
N ILE A 152 -6.51 9.39 -20.83
CA ILE A 152 -6.75 8.03 -20.34
C ILE A 152 -7.68 8.12 -19.12
N ASP A 153 -8.84 7.48 -19.22
CA ASP A 153 -9.76 7.37 -18.08
C ASP A 153 -9.14 6.50 -16.98
N PHE A 154 -8.89 7.11 -15.84
CA PHE A 154 -8.22 6.49 -14.71
C PHE A 154 -8.67 7.15 -13.41
N SER A 155 -9.16 6.37 -12.46
CA SER A 155 -9.65 6.88 -11.19
C SER A 155 -9.08 6.10 -10.00
N PHE A 156 -8.35 6.81 -9.15
CA PHE A 156 -8.18 6.47 -7.74
C PHE A 156 -9.03 7.39 -6.88
N ASP A 157 -9.51 6.88 -5.75
CA ASP A 157 -10.28 7.64 -4.77
C ASP A 157 -9.36 8.46 -3.84
N VAL A 158 -8.55 9.31 -4.46
CA VAL A 158 -7.58 10.19 -3.81
C VAL A 158 -8.24 11.06 -2.72
N ASP A 159 -9.46 11.52 -2.98
CA ASP A 159 -10.20 12.38 -2.06
C ASP A 159 -10.61 11.62 -0.80
N ARG A 160 -11.09 10.38 -0.95
CA ARG A 160 -11.37 9.50 0.19
C ARG A 160 -10.11 9.18 0.98
N TYR A 161 -8.99 8.85 0.32
CA TYR A 161 -7.73 8.54 1.00
C TYR A 161 -7.21 9.75 1.79
N THR A 162 -7.29 10.95 1.20
CA THR A 162 -6.96 12.21 1.89
C THR A 162 -7.87 12.46 3.09
N GLY A 163 -9.17 12.15 2.97
CA GLY A 163 -10.13 12.25 4.08
C GLY A 163 -9.79 11.32 5.24
N ILE A 164 -9.39 10.09 4.94
CA ILE A 164 -8.97 9.10 5.94
C ILE A 164 -7.73 9.58 6.71
N ILE A 165 -6.72 10.11 6.00
CA ILE A 165 -5.51 10.65 6.64
C ILE A 165 -5.87 11.77 7.62
N LYS A 166 -6.72 12.71 7.21
CA LYS A 166 -7.18 13.81 8.07
C LYS A 166 -7.89 13.30 9.32
N GLU A 167 -8.79 12.32 9.15
CA GLU A 167 -9.52 11.72 10.27
C GLU A 167 -8.56 11.08 11.30
N ILE A 168 -7.54 10.36 10.84
CA ILE A 168 -6.54 9.73 11.72
C ILE A 168 -5.72 10.79 12.46
N VAL A 169 -5.30 11.85 11.76
CA VAL A 169 -4.58 12.97 12.37
C VAL A 169 -5.43 13.63 13.47
N GLU A 170 -6.70 13.90 13.20
CA GLU A 170 -7.63 14.49 14.17
C GLU A 170 -7.86 13.59 15.39
N ARG A 171 -8.07 12.28 15.18
CA ARG A 171 -8.18 11.29 16.27
C ARG A 171 -6.94 11.29 17.16
N LYS A 172 -5.75 11.36 16.56
CA LYS A 172 -4.48 11.40 17.30
C LYS A 172 -4.31 12.70 18.10
N VAL A 173 -4.74 13.84 17.57
CA VAL A 173 -4.74 15.10 18.33
C VAL A 173 -5.67 15.02 19.54
N ASN A 174 -6.90 14.51 19.34
CA ASN A 174 -7.90 14.41 20.39
C ASN A 174 -7.54 13.40 21.50
N ASN A 175 -6.87 12.29 21.16
CA ASN A 175 -6.43 11.29 22.15
C ASN A 175 -5.17 11.71 22.94
N ASN A 176 -4.49 12.78 22.53
CA ASN A 176 -3.33 13.35 23.23
C ASN A 176 -3.69 14.58 24.09
N CYS A 177 -4.99 14.89 24.27
CA CYS A 177 -5.50 15.97 25.12
C CYS A 177 -6.17 15.45 26.40
#